data_AF-A0AAD1S6F0-F1
#
_entry.id   AF-A0AAD1S6F0-F1
#
_cell.length_a   1.000
_cell.length_b   1.000
_cell.length_c   1.000
_cell.angle_alpha   90.00
_cell.angle_beta   90.00
_cell.angle_gamma   90.00
#
_symmetry.space_group_name_H-M   'P 1'
#
loop_
_entity.id
_entity.type
_entity.pdbx_description
1 polymer ?
#
loop_
_entity_poly.entity_id
_entity_poly.type
_entity_poly.pdbx_seq_one_letter_code
_entity_poly.pdbx_strand_id
1 'polypeptide(L)'
;MLLLDRVHRIPRPKHLAATIPTDVMLRAHYFHVKDVILKNSHTASLPSNYADVKIFVDLSTATLKKRKAFHQVTATLQDHNIRYRLGYPTKLLMW
;
A
#
# COMPACT_ATOMS: atom_id res chain seq x y z
N MET A 1 12.43 20.45 -12.10
CA MET A 1 11.42 19.45 -12.50
C MET A 1 10.81 18.88 -11.23
N LEU A 2 9.50 19.02 -11.02
CA LEU A 2 8.84 18.67 -9.75
C LEU A 2 8.54 17.16 -9.74
N LEU A 3 9.12 16.41 -8.79
CA LEU A 3 8.90 14.95 -8.67
C LEU A 3 7.67 14.61 -7.81
N LEU A 4 7.27 15.51 -6.91
CA LEU A 4 6.21 15.31 -5.92
C LEU A 4 5.26 16.51 -5.93
N ASP A 5 3.95 16.26 -6.05
CA ASP A 5 2.93 17.31 -5.99
C ASP A 5 2.65 17.72 -4.55
N ARG A 6 2.61 16.74 -3.62
CA ARG A 6 2.21 16.96 -2.23
C ARG A 6 2.78 15.89 -1.32
N VAL A 7 3.27 16.30 -0.16
CA VAL A 7 3.65 15.40 0.94
C VAL A 7 3.18 16.02 2.25
N HIS A 8 2.43 15.27 3.05
CA HIS A 8 1.95 15.76 4.34
C HIS A 8 1.61 14.60 5.27
N ARG A 9 1.56 14.87 6.59
CA ARG A 9 1.06 13.92 7.57
C ARG A 9 -0.47 13.92 7.57
N ILE A 10 -1.05 12.74 7.71
CA ILE A 10 -2.50 12.59 7.90
C ILE A 10 -2.85 13.11 9.31
N PRO A 11 -3.94 13.86 9.46
CA PRO A 11 -4.42 14.31 10.77
C PRO A 11 -4.60 13.12 11.72
N ARG A 12 -4.14 13.28 12.96
CA ARG A 12 -4.26 12.23 13.98
C ARG A 12 -5.74 12.01 14.33
N PRO A 13 -6.25 10.76 14.27
CA PRO A 13 -7.56 10.44 14.79
C PRO A 13 -7.60 10.63 16.32
N LYS A 14 -8.72 11.15 16.85
CA LYS A 14 -8.86 11.45 18.30
C LYS A 14 -8.64 10.24 19.22
N HIS A 15 -8.89 9.02 18.72
CA HIS A 15 -8.78 7.78 19.48
C HIS A 15 -7.35 7.22 19.56
N LEU A 16 -6.39 7.84 18.87
CA LEU A 16 -5.06 7.28 18.68
C LEU A 16 -4.05 7.99 19.61
N ALA A 17 -3.27 7.20 20.35
CA ALA A 17 -2.34 7.71 21.37
C ALA A 17 -1.28 8.65 20.77
N ALA A 18 -0.86 9.66 21.54
CA ALA A 18 0.07 10.68 21.06
C ALA A 18 1.47 10.14 20.71
N THR A 19 1.83 8.98 21.26
CA THR A 19 3.09 8.27 21.05
C THR A 19 3.17 7.54 19.71
N ILE A 20 2.03 7.26 19.06
CA ILE A 20 2.01 6.53 17.79
C ILE A 20 2.23 7.54 16.63
N PRO A 21 3.20 7.29 15.74
CA PRO A 21 3.42 8.11 14.56
C PRO A 21 2.19 8.15 13.64
N THR A 22 1.91 9.30 13.03
CA THR A 22 0.88 9.39 12.01
C THR A 22 1.43 9.05 10.63
N ASP A 23 0.57 8.48 9.80
CA ASP A 23 0.89 8.16 8.42
C ASP A 23 1.24 9.42 7.61
N VAL A 24 2.11 9.24 6.61
CA VAL A 24 2.49 10.27 5.65
C VAL A 24 1.84 9.95 4.31
N MET A 25 1.09 10.91 3.78
CA MET A 25 0.48 10.82 2.46
C MET A 25 1.34 11.56 1.44
N LEU A 26 1.77 10.82 0.41
CA LEU A 26 2.58 11.32 -0.69
C LEU A 26 1.82 11.20 -2.02
N ARG A 27 1.79 12.30 -2.77
CA ARG A 27 1.30 12.37 -4.15
C ARG A 27 2.50 12.59 -5.06
N ALA A 28 2.91 11.54 -5.76
CA ALA A 28 3.90 11.64 -6.82
C ALA A 28 3.31 12.41 -8.01
N HIS A 29 4.12 13.26 -8.64
CA HIS A 29 3.69 14.01 -9.82
C HIS A 29 3.39 13.07 -11.00
N TYR A 30 4.26 12.07 -11.20
CA TYR A 30 4.10 11.07 -12.25
C TYR A 30 3.64 9.71 -11.70
N PHE A 31 2.70 9.08 -12.41
CA PHE A 31 2.19 7.75 -12.06
C PHE A 31 3.29 6.68 -12.05
N HIS A 32 4.20 6.68 -13.04
CA HIS A 32 5.26 5.68 -13.13
C HIS A 32 6.21 5.72 -11.92
N VAL A 33 6.48 6.90 -11.37
CA VAL A 33 7.30 7.07 -10.16
C VAL A 33 6.64 6.37 -8.97
N LYS A 34 5.32 6.60 -8.77
CA LYS A 34 4.54 5.90 -7.74
C LYS A 34 4.63 4.37 -7.90
N ASP A 35 4.48 3.88 -9.13
CA ASP A 35 4.52 2.44 -9.41
C ASP A 35 5.91 1.83 -9.16
N VAL A 36 7.00 2.55 -9.49
CA VAL A 36 8.37 2.12 -9.19
C VAL A 36 8.60 2.05 -7.69
N ILE A 37 8.17 3.07 -6.94
CA ILE A 37 8.28 3.11 -5.47
C ILE A 37 7.55 1.90 -4.85
N LEU A 38 6.30 1.65 -5.26
CA LEU A 38 5.50 0.54 -4.73
C LEU A 38 6.09 -0.84 -5.06
N LYS A 39 6.62 -1.03 -6.28
CA LYS A 39 7.28 -2.29 -6.64
C LYS A 39 8.52 -2.52 -5.78
N ASN A 40 9.37 -1.50 -5.66
CA ASN A 40 10.62 -1.60 -4.90
C ASN A 40 10.35 -1.76 -3.40
N SER A 41 9.27 -1.20 -2.85
CA SER A 41 8.94 -1.37 -1.43
C SER A 41 8.55 -2.80 -1.04
N HIS A 42 8.20 -3.65 -2.01
CA HIS A 42 7.91 -5.07 -1.74
C HIS A 42 9.16 -5.95 -1.78
N THR A 43 10.22 -5.51 -2.45
CA THR A 43 11.42 -6.34 -2.71
C THR A 43 12.66 -5.83 -1.96
N ALA A 44 12.74 -4.54 -1.70
CA ALA A 44 13.88 -3.91 -1.05
C ALA A 44 13.54 -3.52 0.39
N SER A 45 14.44 -3.86 1.31
CA SER A 45 14.40 -3.33 2.67
C SER A 45 14.85 -1.87 2.66
N LEU A 46 14.17 -1.04 3.45
CA LEU A 46 14.63 0.33 3.70
C LEU A 46 15.89 0.31 4.58
N PRO A 47 16.67 1.41 4.59
CA PRO A 47 17.80 1.56 5.51
C PRO A 47 17.38 1.30 6.97
N SER A 48 18.33 0.90 7.83
CA SER A 48 18.05 0.40 9.19
C SER A 48 17.23 1.37 10.05
N ASN A 49 17.40 2.68 9.87
CA ASN A 49 16.62 3.72 10.54
C ASN A 49 15.17 3.85 10.06
N TYR A 50 14.80 3.13 9.00
CA TYR A 50 13.45 3.09 8.40
C TYR A 50 12.96 1.65 8.22
N ALA A 51 13.59 0.65 8.85
CA ALA A 51 13.28 -0.76 8.65
C ALA A 51 11.80 -1.10 8.94
N ASP A 52 11.18 -0.39 9.89
CA ASP A 52 9.79 -0.60 10.28
C ASP A 52 8.77 0.17 9.43
N VAL A 53 9.23 1.00 8.51
CA VAL A 53 8.36 1.80 7.64
C VAL A 53 7.78 0.90 6.54
N LYS A 54 6.46 0.89 6.45
CA LYS A 54 5.72 0.19 5.39
C LYS A 54 5.10 1.21 4.45
N ILE A 55 5.21 0.93 3.15
CA ILE A 55 4.65 1.77 2.09
C ILE A 55 3.44 1.04 1.52
N PHE A 56 2.30 1.72 1.51
CA PHE A 56 1.05 1.19 0.98
C PHE A 56 0.51 2.08 -0.13
N VAL A 57 -0.27 1.49 -1.03
CA VAL A 57 -1.03 2.24 -2.03
C VAL A 57 -2.23 2.91 -1.36
N ASP A 58 -2.44 4.19 -1.65
CA ASP A 58 -3.64 4.90 -1.24
C ASP A 58 -4.86 4.38 -2.03
N LEU A 59 -5.84 3.85 -1.31
CA LEU A 59 -7.04 3.24 -1.88
C LEU A 59 -8.26 3.77 -1.15
N SER A 60 -9.34 3.99 -1.92
CA SER A 60 -10.62 4.31 -1.32
C SER A 60 -11.11 3.21 -0.37
N THR A 61 -11.89 3.59 0.64
CA THR A 61 -12.52 2.66 1.58
C THR A 61 -13.37 1.60 0.87
N ALA A 62 -14.07 1.99 -0.20
CA ALA A 62 -14.85 1.07 -1.03
C ALA A 62 -13.96 0.02 -1.71
N THR A 63 -12.81 0.43 -2.24
CA THR A 63 -11.82 -0.48 -2.84
C THR A 63 -11.22 -1.43 -1.80
N LEU A 64 -10.87 -0.93 -0.62
CA LEU A 64 -10.36 -1.74 0.49
C LEU A 64 -11.38 -2.79 0.95
N LYS A 65 -12.66 -2.42 1.08
CA LYS A 65 -13.74 -3.35 1.43
C LYS A 65 -13.88 -4.47 0.40
N LYS A 66 -13.83 -4.14 -0.90
CA LYS A 66 -13.87 -5.14 -1.98
C LYS A 66 -12.64 -6.05 -1.94
N ARG A 67 -11.44 -5.52 -1.68
CA ARG A 67 -10.23 -6.34 -1.52
C ARG A 67 -10.34 -7.31 -0.35
N LYS A 68 -10.91 -6.87 0.78
CA LYS A 68 -11.14 -7.74 1.95
C LYS A 68 -12.09 -8.90 1.63
N ALA A 69 -13.06 -8.71 0.73
CA ALA A 69 -13.95 -9.80 0.30
C ALA A 69 -13.20 -10.94 -0.42
N PHE A 70 -12.06 -10.66 -1.05
CA PHE A 70 -11.22 -11.69 -1.67
C PHE A 70 -10.38 -12.48 -0.67
N HIS A 71 -10.36 -12.12 0.62
CA HIS A 71 -9.47 -12.73 1.63
C HIS A 71 -9.57 -14.25 1.66
N GLN A 72 -10.79 -14.81 1.68
CA GLN A 72 -10.99 -16.26 1.68
C GLN A 72 -10.41 -16.91 0.41
N VAL A 73 -10.70 -16.34 -0.76
CA VAL A 73 -10.19 -16.85 -2.04
C VAL A 73 -8.66 -16.78 -2.08
N THR A 74 -8.07 -15.65 -1.66
CA THR A 74 -6.62 -15.48 -1.66
C THR A 74 -5.91 -16.40 -0.67
N ALA A 75 -6.54 -16.70 0.48
CA ALA A 75 -6.03 -17.68 1.43
C ALA A 75 -6.02 -19.08 0.81
N THR A 76 -7.12 -19.50 0.18
CA THR A 76 -7.18 -20.80 -0.51
C THR A 76 -6.15 -20.89 -1.63
N LEU A 77 -5.96 -19.84 -2.43
CA LEU A 77 -4.93 -19.82 -3.48
C LEU A 77 -3.52 -19.95 -2.89
N GLN A 78 -3.26 -19.28 -1.78
CA GLN A 78 -1.98 -19.38 -1.07
C GLN A 78 -1.74 -20.79 -0.52
N ASP A 79 -2.77 -21.40 0.08
CA ASP A 79 -2.69 -22.78 0.62
C ASP A 79 -2.38 -23.81 -0.48
N HIS A 80 -2.86 -23.56 -1.71
CA HIS A 80 -2.59 -24.41 -2.88
C HIS A 80 -1.36 -23.97 -3.67
N ASN A 81 -0.58 -23.01 -3.15
CA ASN A 81 0.62 -22.46 -3.79
C ASN A 81 0.37 -21.91 -5.21
N ILE A 82 -0.85 -21.43 -5.47
CA ILE A 82 -1.24 -20.81 -6.74
C ILE A 82 -0.84 -19.34 -6.71
N ARG A 83 -0.09 -18.90 -7.73
CA ARG A 83 0.36 -17.51 -7.81
C ARG A 83 -0.80 -16.60 -8.19
N TYR A 84 -0.99 -15.55 -7.41
CA TYR A 84 -2.03 -14.57 -7.68
C TYR A 84 -1.56 -13.14 -7.41
N ARG A 85 -2.30 -12.18 -7.97
CA ARG A 85 -2.15 -10.75 -7.69
C ARG A 85 -3.50 -10.06 -7.68
N LEU A 86 -3.69 -9.12 -6.74
CA LEU A 86 -4.81 -8.18 -6.78
C LEU A 86 -4.47 -6.96 -7.64
N GLY A 87 -5.00 -6.95 -8.85
CA GLY A 87 -4.97 -5.81 -9.77
C GLY A 87 -5.87 -4.66 -9.31
N TYR A 88 -5.53 -3.44 -9.75
CA TYR A 88 -6.36 -2.26 -9.52
C TYR A 88 -7.60 -2.25 -10.44
N PRO A 89 -8.78 -1.79 -9.97
CA PRO A 89 -9.08 -1.41 -8.58
C PRO A 89 -9.27 -2.62 -7.66
N THR A 90 -9.94 -3.66 -8.15
CA THR A 90 -10.10 -4.94 -7.45
C THR A 90 -10.35 -6.05 -8.49
N LYS A 91 -9.27 -6.57 -9.07
CA LYS A 91 -9.31 -7.72 -9.99
C LYS A 91 -8.38 -8.81 -9.47
N LEU A 92 -8.83 -10.05 -9.38
CA LEU A 92 -7.98 -11.18 -9.03
C LEU A 92 -7.36 -11.75 -10.32
N LEU A 93 -6.03 -11.71 -10.42
CA LEU A 93 -5.26 -12.26 -11.53
C LEU A 93 -4.51 -13.49 -11.03
N MET A 94 -4.55 -14.61 -11.78
CA MET A 94 -3.98 -15.90 -11.41
C MET A 94 -3.12 -16.44 -12.56
N TRP A 95 -2.07 -17.19 -12.24
CA TRP A 95 -1.11 -17.77 -13.18
C TRP A 95 -0.74 -19.20 -12.79
#